data_AF-A0A914TLK1-F1
#
_entry.id   AF-A0A914TLK1-F1
#
_cell.length_a   1.000
_cell.length_b   1.000
_cell.length_c   1.000
_cell.angle_alpha   90.00
_cell.angle_beta   90.00
_cell.angle_gamma   90.00
#
_symmetry.space_group_name_H-M   'P 1'
#
loop_
_entity.id
_entity.type
_entity.pdbx_description
1 polymer ?
#
loop_
_entity_poly.entity_id
_entity_poly.type
_entity_poly.pdbx_seq_one_letter_code
_entity_poly.pdbx_strand_id
1 'polypeptide(L)'
;MHLANSNLNTKAFRDVKIQPHWLVIEGEEPAAFEEQQNFVSSFHELELNLKKRKEPLEFFEEAWKAKPKLEACLVRTKVIHPLSAEEQQLFKEIMEIMVADGDINKKNQAMKILRNDPTIQSLLSRIISFVGNSMKANIAQECLCLLTKILFKIFKKHDLPYAQHRTLNILSKNFQHSKTSPATLVAVIFCFKLFGPEVVEIYLFQHLKKIKDLIGNYKPPEQFIDSPRKHDTTKLGDAIFEALFEYIKSPLMEERTLEYCKQIFGPFGEDIFKRIKSDAKYN
;
A
#
# COMPACT_ATOMS: atom_id res chain seq x y z
N MET A 1 -35.99 -21.72 -61.52
CA MET A 1 -36.04 -21.20 -60.14
C MET A 1 -34.82 -21.68 -59.38
N HIS A 2 -33.75 -20.87 -59.33
CA HIS A 2 -32.68 -21.03 -58.35
C HIS A 2 -32.76 -19.81 -57.44
N LEU A 3 -33.18 -20.05 -56.19
CA LEU A 3 -33.22 -19.03 -55.14
C LEU A 3 -31.79 -18.61 -54.82
N ALA A 4 -31.53 -17.31 -54.94
CA ALA A 4 -30.25 -16.70 -54.63
C ALA A 4 -29.97 -16.79 -53.13
N ASN A 5 -28.95 -17.58 -52.76
CA ASN A 5 -28.42 -17.66 -51.42
C ASN A 5 -27.25 -16.66 -51.32
N SER A 6 -27.56 -15.37 -51.22
CA SER A 6 -26.53 -14.34 -50.97
C SER A 6 -26.32 -14.20 -49.47
N ASN A 7 -25.45 -15.04 -48.92
CA ASN A 7 -24.88 -14.85 -47.58
C ASN A 7 -24.11 -13.53 -47.54
N LEU A 8 -24.76 -12.46 -47.08
CA LEU A 8 -24.11 -11.23 -46.65
C LEU A 8 -23.37 -11.53 -45.34
N ASN A 9 -22.21 -12.18 -45.47
CA ASN A 9 -21.26 -12.37 -44.38
C ASN A 9 -20.45 -11.07 -44.20
N THR A 10 -21.15 -9.95 -43.95
CA THR A 10 -20.51 -8.69 -43.58
C THR A 10 -20.05 -8.83 -42.15
N LYS A 11 -18.76 -9.11 -41.95
CA LYS A 11 -18.10 -9.02 -40.65
C LYS A 11 -18.32 -7.61 -40.11
N ALA A 12 -19.25 -7.46 -39.17
CA ALA A 12 -19.47 -6.19 -38.50
C ALA A 12 -18.18 -5.81 -37.76
N PHE A 13 -17.72 -4.57 -37.94
CA PHE A 13 -16.61 -4.04 -37.16
C PHE A 13 -17.01 -4.02 -35.69
N ARG A 14 -16.13 -4.52 -34.82
CA ARG A 14 -16.34 -4.44 -33.37
C ARG A 14 -16.29 -2.97 -32.94
N ASP A 15 -17.10 -2.63 -31.95
CA ASP A 15 -17.08 -1.31 -31.33
C ASP A 15 -15.65 -0.91 -30.92
N VAL A 16 -15.28 0.34 -31.21
CA VAL A 16 -13.95 0.88 -30.92
C VAL A 16 -13.78 0.96 -29.40
N LYS A 17 -12.81 0.21 -28.87
CA LYS A 17 -12.41 0.28 -27.45
C LYS A 17 -11.11 1.07 -27.33
N ILE A 18 -11.14 2.15 -26.55
CA ILE A 18 -9.94 2.91 -26.20
C ILE A 18 -9.30 2.28 -24.96
N GLN A 19 -8.04 1.87 -25.06
CA GLN A 19 -7.25 1.38 -23.93
C GLN A 19 -6.16 2.40 -23.58
N PRO A 20 -6.29 3.12 -22.45
CA PRO A 20 -5.26 4.07 -22.03
C PRO A 20 -4.00 3.32 -21.57
N HIS A 21 -2.84 3.87 -21.89
CA HIS A 21 -1.54 3.35 -21.50
C HIS A 21 -0.55 4.51 -21.29
N TRP A 22 0.55 4.22 -20.60
CA TRP A 22 1.64 5.19 -20.41
C TRP A 22 2.53 5.21 -21.66
N LEU A 23 2.59 6.34 -22.35
CA LEU A 23 3.49 6.52 -23.49
C LEU A 23 4.90 6.89 -23.02
N VAL A 24 5.00 7.80 -22.04
CA VAL A 24 6.26 8.32 -21.51
C VAL A 24 6.13 8.49 -20.00
N ILE A 25 7.16 8.10 -19.25
CA ILE A 25 7.32 8.34 -17.82
C ILE A 25 8.65 9.09 -17.63
N GLU A 26 8.61 10.32 -17.13
CA GLU A 26 9.80 11.16 -16.90
C GLU A 26 10.70 11.32 -18.14
N GLY A 27 10.09 11.45 -19.32
CA GLY A 27 10.82 11.66 -20.58
C GLY A 27 11.32 10.38 -21.27
N GLU A 28 11.16 9.20 -20.67
CA GLU A 28 11.50 7.91 -21.27
C GLU A 28 10.27 7.04 -21.55
N GLU A 29 10.29 6.26 -22.64
CA GLU A 29 9.24 5.27 -22.93
C GLU A 29 9.35 4.06 -21.98
N PRO A 30 8.25 3.55 -21.41
CA PRO A 30 8.29 2.38 -20.55
C PRO A 30 8.83 1.14 -21.28
N ALA A 31 9.66 0.33 -20.62
CA ALA A 31 10.27 -0.87 -21.21
C ALA A 31 9.27 -1.87 -21.83
N ALA A 32 8.01 -1.87 -21.36
CA ALA A 32 6.94 -2.67 -21.95
C ALA A 32 6.66 -2.31 -23.43
N PHE A 33 6.93 -1.07 -23.85
CA PHE A 33 6.85 -0.63 -25.25
C PHE A 33 8.09 -1.02 -26.05
N GLU A 34 9.29 -0.91 -25.48
CA GLU A 34 10.51 -1.39 -26.13
C GLU A 34 10.44 -2.91 -26.40
N GLU A 35 9.96 -3.71 -25.45
CA GLU A 35 9.77 -5.16 -25.66
C GLU A 35 8.74 -5.46 -26.76
N GLN A 36 7.64 -4.70 -26.83
CA GLN A 36 6.64 -4.86 -27.90
C GLN A 36 7.15 -4.37 -29.26
N GLN A 37 7.89 -3.27 -29.33
CA GLN A 37 8.48 -2.77 -30.58
C GLN A 37 9.63 -3.66 -31.06
N ASN A 38 10.46 -4.18 -30.15
CA ASN A 38 11.49 -5.17 -30.47
C ASN A 38 10.87 -6.50 -30.88
N PHE A 39 9.73 -6.88 -30.30
CA PHE A 39 8.95 -8.04 -30.74
C PHE A 39 8.37 -7.82 -32.14
N VAL A 40 7.81 -6.66 -32.45
CA VAL A 40 7.27 -6.33 -33.79
C VAL A 40 8.39 -6.24 -34.84
N SER A 41 9.53 -5.65 -34.48
CA SER A 41 10.70 -5.52 -35.37
C SER A 41 11.36 -6.89 -35.62
N SER A 42 11.48 -7.73 -34.58
CA SER A 42 11.95 -9.11 -34.73
C SER A 42 10.94 -9.99 -35.47
N PHE A 43 9.63 -9.73 -35.36
CA PHE A 43 8.62 -10.39 -36.20
C PHE A 43 8.79 -10.02 -37.67
N HIS A 44 9.15 -8.77 -37.99
CA HIS A 44 9.39 -8.35 -39.37
C HIS A 44 10.65 -9.00 -39.96
N GLU A 45 11.73 -9.10 -39.17
CA GLU A 45 12.93 -9.86 -39.54
C GLU A 45 12.66 -11.38 -39.59
N LEU A 46 11.81 -11.92 -38.73
CA LEU A 46 11.44 -13.33 -38.71
C LEU A 46 10.47 -13.68 -39.84
N GLU A 47 9.53 -12.83 -40.25
CA GLU A 47 8.68 -13.05 -41.43
C GLU A 47 9.49 -13.11 -42.73
N LEU A 48 10.58 -12.32 -42.82
CA LEU A 48 11.54 -12.40 -43.92
C LEU A 48 12.33 -13.73 -43.91
N ASN A 49 12.57 -14.31 -42.72
CA ASN A 49 13.31 -15.56 -42.53
C ASN A 49 12.43 -16.83 -42.52
N LEU A 50 11.14 -16.73 -42.15
CA LEU A 50 10.16 -17.82 -42.05
C LEU A 50 9.58 -18.25 -43.39
N LYS A 51 9.83 -17.49 -44.47
CA LYS A 51 9.67 -17.99 -45.85
C LYS A 51 10.61 -19.17 -46.18
N LYS A 52 11.49 -19.60 -45.25
CA LYS A 52 12.46 -20.69 -45.48
C LYS A 52 12.41 -21.89 -44.53
N ARG A 53 11.57 -21.95 -43.49
CA ARG A 53 11.43 -23.18 -42.67
C ARG A 53 10.03 -23.40 -42.10
N LYS A 54 9.56 -24.66 -42.21
CA LYS A 54 8.33 -25.19 -41.63
C LYS A 54 8.60 -25.65 -40.18
N GLU A 55 7.51 -25.74 -39.41
CA GLU A 55 7.33 -26.21 -38.02
C GLU A 55 7.19 -25.08 -36.97
N PRO A 56 5.94 -24.66 -36.63
CA PRO A 56 5.65 -23.54 -35.72
C PRO A 56 4.94 -23.91 -34.40
N LEU A 57 5.11 -25.12 -33.85
CA LEU A 57 4.22 -25.62 -32.78
C LEU A 57 4.83 -25.86 -31.39
N GLU A 58 6.15 -25.93 -31.24
CA GLU A 58 6.77 -26.17 -29.91
C GLU A 58 7.24 -24.88 -29.21
N PHE A 59 7.29 -23.74 -29.91
CA PHE A 59 7.80 -22.47 -29.35
C PHE A 59 6.73 -21.65 -28.60
N PHE A 60 5.44 -21.91 -28.82
CA PHE A 60 4.35 -21.13 -28.21
C PHE A 60 4.10 -21.46 -26.73
N GLU A 61 4.47 -22.66 -26.26
CA GLU A 61 4.20 -23.06 -24.87
C GLU A 61 5.20 -22.48 -23.85
N GLU A 62 6.46 -22.25 -24.25
CA GLU A 62 7.45 -21.61 -23.36
C GLU A 62 7.19 -20.11 -23.20
N ALA A 63 6.68 -19.44 -24.24
CA ALA A 63 6.28 -18.04 -24.19
C ALA A 63 5.09 -17.76 -23.24
N TRP A 64 4.21 -18.75 -23.01
CA TRP A 64 3.06 -18.62 -22.11
C TRP A 64 3.38 -18.92 -20.63
N LYS A 65 4.45 -19.67 -20.34
CA LYS A 65 4.91 -19.93 -18.96
C LYS A 65 5.69 -18.76 -18.37
N ALA A 66 6.25 -17.89 -19.21
CA ALA A 66 6.71 -16.57 -18.81
C ALA A 66 5.51 -15.63 -18.63
N LYS A 67 4.71 -15.83 -17.57
CA LYS A 67 3.79 -14.78 -17.11
C LYS A 67 4.60 -13.49 -16.98
N PRO A 68 4.33 -12.44 -17.76
CA PRO A 68 4.99 -11.17 -17.52
C PRO A 68 4.54 -10.75 -16.13
N LYS A 69 5.49 -10.58 -15.22
CA LYS A 69 5.29 -9.76 -14.04
C LYS A 69 4.94 -8.38 -14.57
N LEU A 70 3.66 -8.10 -14.77
CA LEU A 70 3.11 -6.80 -15.18
C LEU A 70 3.47 -5.66 -14.19
N GLU A 71 4.18 -5.98 -13.10
CA GLU A 71 4.64 -5.06 -12.06
C GLU A 71 6.15 -4.80 -12.08
N ALA A 72 6.91 -5.56 -12.87
CA ALA A 72 8.26 -5.18 -13.21
C ALA A 72 8.19 -4.36 -14.50
N CYS A 73 7.52 -3.21 -14.44
CA CYS A 73 8.07 -2.08 -15.17
C CYS A 73 9.45 -1.90 -14.52
N LEU A 74 10.45 -2.59 -15.07
CA LEU A 74 11.84 -2.19 -15.02
C LEU A 74 11.84 -0.84 -15.73
N VAL A 75 11.29 0.19 -15.07
CA VAL A 75 11.76 1.56 -15.23
C VAL A 75 13.25 1.36 -15.09
N ARG A 76 13.98 1.49 -16.21
CA ARG A 76 15.43 1.46 -16.20
C ARG A 76 15.83 2.26 -14.98
N THR A 77 16.52 1.58 -14.07
CA THR A 77 17.16 2.10 -12.86
C THR A 77 17.17 3.63 -12.85
N LYS A 78 16.32 4.25 -12.01
CA LYS A 78 16.27 5.69 -11.73
C LYS A 78 16.97 6.52 -12.81
N VAL A 79 16.24 7.08 -13.77
CA VAL A 79 16.80 8.14 -14.61
C VAL A 79 17.16 9.29 -13.67
N ILE A 80 18.43 9.35 -13.27
CA ILE A 80 18.97 10.43 -12.47
C ILE A 80 19.39 11.46 -13.50
N HIS A 81 18.49 12.38 -13.82
CA HIS A 81 18.88 13.54 -14.60
C HIS A 81 20.05 14.25 -13.90
N PRO A 82 21.07 14.66 -14.65
CA PRO A 82 22.17 15.43 -14.08
C PRO A 82 21.59 16.72 -13.51
N LEU A 83 21.79 16.93 -12.21
CA LEU A 83 21.34 18.14 -11.54
C LEU A 83 22.29 19.29 -11.83
N SER A 84 21.74 20.49 -12.01
CA SER A 84 22.52 21.72 -12.07
C SER A 84 23.25 21.97 -10.73
N ALA A 85 24.31 22.79 -10.76
CA ALA A 85 25.02 23.16 -9.54
C ALA A 85 24.08 23.86 -8.53
N GLU A 86 23.13 24.66 -9.03
CA GLU A 86 22.13 25.35 -8.21
C GLU A 86 21.15 24.37 -7.56
N GLU A 87 20.67 23.37 -8.30
CA GLU A 87 19.78 22.33 -7.76
C GLU A 87 20.46 21.47 -6.70
N GLN A 88 21.75 21.17 -6.88
CA GLN A 88 22.53 20.42 -5.89
C GLN A 88 22.70 21.22 -4.60
N GLN A 89 23.01 22.52 -4.73
CA GLN A 89 23.14 23.42 -3.59
C GLN A 89 21.80 23.59 -2.86
N LEU A 90 20.70 23.79 -3.60
CA LEU A 90 19.34 23.86 -3.05
C LEU A 90 18.98 22.58 -2.30
N PHE A 91 19.21 21.41 -2.90
CA PHE A 91 18.98 20.13 -2.25
C PHE A 91 19.76 20.03 -0.94
N LYS A 92 21.07 20.33 -0.97
CA LYS A 92 21.93 20.31 0.21
C LYS A 92 21.40 21.22 1.32
N GLU A 93 21.06 22.47 1.01
CA GLU A 93 20.54 23.43 1.99
C GLU A 93 19.23 22.97 2.62
N ILE A 94 18.29 22.46 1.81
CA ILE A 94 17.03 21.90 2.32
C ILE A 94 17.31 20.73 3.26
N MET A 95 18.18 19.80 2.86
CA MET A 95 18.46 18.62 3.68
C MET A 95 19.15 18.97 5.00
N GLU A 96 20.10 19.90 4.98
CA GLU A 96 20.77 20.39 6.18
C GLU A 96 19.79 21.05 7.15
N ILE A 97 18.88 21.91 6.64
CA ILE A 97 17.84 22.55 7.47
C ILE A 97 16.90 21.50 8.08
N MET A 98 16.51 20.47 7.32
CA MET A 98 15.59 19.44 7.81
C MET A 98 16.20 18.56 8.90
N VAL A 99 17.50 18.25 8.78
CA VAL A 99 18.24 17.40 9.74
C VAL A 99 18.70 18.19 10.95
N ALA A 100 19.01 19.48 10.82
CA ALA A 100 19.47 20.31 11.92
C ALA A 100 18.43 20.39 13.05
N ASP A 101 18.90 20.34 14.29
CA ASP A 101 18.06 20.54 15.47
C ASP A 101 17.85 22.04 15.74
N GLY A 102 16.61 22.44 16.04
CA GLY A 102 16.33 23.70 16.76
C GLY A 102 15.65 24.85 16.02
N ASP A 103 15.54 24.87 14.68
CA ASP A 103 14.87 25.99 13.97
C ASP A 103 13.63 25.57 13.17
N ILE A 104 12.48 25.56 13.85
CA ILE A 104 11.18 25.22 13.26
C ILE A 104 10.80 26.19 12.14
N ASN A 105 11.18 27.47 12.23
CA ASN A 105 10.83 28.47 11.23
C ASN A 105 11.58 28.21 9.92
N LYS A 106 12.87 27.88 9.98
CA LYS A 106 13.64 27.46 8.80
C LYS A 106 13.11 26.15 8.21
N LYS A 107 12.75 25.18 9.04
CA LYS A 107 12.10 23.94 8.57
C LYS A 107 10.79 24.23 7.85
N ASN A 108 9.95 25.12 8.38
CA ASN A 108 8.71 25.53 7.72
C ASN A 108 8.96 26.26 6.39
N GLN A 109 10.02 27.07 6.29
CA GLN A 109 10.42 27.70 5.04
C GLN A 109 10.89 26.67 4.01
N ALA A 110 11.76 25.73 4.40
CA ALA A 110 12.18 24.63 3.55
C ALA A 110 10.99 23.75 3.09
N MET A 111 10.04 23.48 3.99
CA MET A 111 8.78 22.79 3.64
C MET A 111 7.92 23.60 2.65
N LYS A 112 7.92 24.93 2.75
CA LYS A 112 7.19 25.80 1.83
C LYS A 112 7.81 25.77 0.44
N ILE A 113 9.14 25.74 0.34
CA ILE A 113 9.86 25.53 -0.92
C ILE A 113 9.46 24.16 -1.47
N LEU A 114 9.56 23.10 -0.65
CA LEU A 114 9.20 21.73 -1.03
C LEU A 114 7.79 21.57 -1.59
N ARG A 115 6.85 22.41 -1.13
CA ARG A 115 5.44 22.36 -1.52
C ARG A 115 5.11 23.15 -2.78
N ASN A 116 5.81 24.25 -3.02
CA ASN A 116 5.39 25.26 -4.00
C ASN A 116 6.33 25.38 -5.19
N ASP A 117 7.55 24.87 -5.11
CA ASP A 117 8.54 24.99 -6.18
C ASP A 117 8.41 23.85 -7.21
N PRO A 118 8.10 24.13 -8.48
CA PRO A 118 7.97 23.10 -9.51
C PRO A 118 9.31 22.45 -9.88
N THR A 119 10.45 23.09 -9.61
CA THR A 119 11.78 22.55 -9.92
C THR A 119 12.13 21.30 -9.10
N ILE A 120 11.37 21.03 -8.03
CA ILE A 120 11.59 19.88 -7.16
C ILE A 120 11.35 18.54 -7.85
N GLN A 121 10.64 18.49 -8.98
CA GLN A 121 10.41 17.24 -9.69
C GLN A 121 11.73 16.54 -10.04
N SER A 122 12.77 17.29 -10.44
CA SER A 122 14.12 16.75 -10.72
C SER A 122 14.80 16.19 -9.45
N LEU A 123 14.49 16.76 -8.28
CA LEU A 123 15.03 16.36 -6.97
C LEU A 123 14.22 15.25 -6.29
N LEU A 124 13.00 14.99 -6.72
CA LEU A 124 12.02 14.15 -6.02
C LEU A 124 12.55 12.73 -5.75
N SER A 125 13.14 12.09 -6.75
CA SER A 125 13.72 10.74 -6.60
C SER A 125 14.82 10.68 -5.53
N ARG A 126 15.62 11.75 -5.41
CA ARG A 126 16.69 11.87 -4.40
C ARG A 126 16.11 12.16 -3.01
N ILE A 127 15.11 13.02 -2.91
CA ILE A 127 14.40 13.31 -1.65
C ILE A 127 13.74 12.04 -1.11
N ILE A 128 13.00 11.29 -1.94
CA ILE A 128 12.35 10.03 -1.54
C ILE A 128 13.39 9.02 -1.05
N SER A 129 14.52 8.92 -1.74
CA SER A 129 15.61 8.01 -1.36
C SER A 129 16.26 8.41 -0.03
N PHE A 130 16.50 9.70 0.16
CA PHE A 130 17.03 10.22 1.41
C PHE A 130 16.06 9.92 2.56
N VAL A 131 14.78 10.27 2.42
CA VAL A 131 13.76 10.02 3.45
C VAL A 131 13.71 8.52 3.78
N GLY A 132 13.68 7.66 2.77
CA GLY A 132 13.70 6.21 2.97
C GLY A 132 14.93 5.69 3.73
N ASN A 133 16.11 6.28 3.51
CA ASN A 133 17.33 5.91 4.21
C ASN A 133 17.39 6.47 5.63
N SER A 134 17.01 7.74 5.83
CA SER A 134 16.92 8.36 7.15
C SER A 134 15.92 7.62 8.04
N MET A 135 14.81 7.15 7.48
CA MET A 135 13.83 6.33 8.19
C MET A 135 14.41 4.99 8.66
N LYS A 136 15.19 4.32 7.82
CA LYS A 136 15.86 3.06 8.19
C LYS A 136 16.87 3.27 9.30
N ALA A 137 17.57 4.40 9.30
CA ALA A 137 18.52 4.76 10.35
C ALA A 137 17.82 5.15 11.67
N ASN A 138 16.61 5.73 11.59
CA ASN A 138 15.89 6.30 12.74
C ASN A 138 14.68 5.45 13.19
N ILE A 139 14.70 4.14 12.97
CA ILE A 139 13.60 3.22 13.38
C ILE A 139 13.29 3.32 14.89
N ALA A 140 14.29 3.69 15.70
CA ALA A 140 14.15 3.83 17.14
C ALA A 140 13.38 5.10 17.60
N GLN A 141 13.10 6.07 16.72
CA GLN A 141 12.55 7.38 17.08
C GLN A 141 11.02 7.53 16.87
N GLU A 142 10.24 6.44 16.88
CA GLU A 142 8.77 6.46 16.74
C GLU A 142 8.20 7.08 15.43
N CYS A 143 9.06 7.43 14.47
CA CYS A 143 8.67 8.04 13.19
C CYS A 143 7.71 7.15 12.36
N LEU A 144 7.68 5.84 12.60
CA LEU A 144 6.88 4.87 11.84
C LEU A 144 5.38 5.18 11.87
N CYS A 145 4.84 5.60 13.01
CA CYS A 145 3.41 5.93 13.14
C CYS A 145 3.04 7.15 12.28
N LEU A 146 3.90 8.17 12.25
CA LEU A 146 3.71 9.36 11.43
C LEU A 146 3.75 9.02 9.93
N LEU A 147 4.66 8.12 9.55
CA LEU A 147 4.82 7.66 8.18
C LEU A 147 3.62 6.85 7.69
N THR A 148 3.13 5.92 8.50
CA THR A 148 1.90 5.18 8.19
C THR A 148 0.73 6.15 7.95
N LYS A 149 0.59 7.19 8.79
CA LYS A 149 -0.43 8.23 8.59
C LYS A 149 -0.25 8.99 7.28
N ILE A 150 0.98 9.36 6.92
CA ILE A 150 1.27 10.08 5.67
C ILE A 150 0.99 9.20 4.46
N LEU A 151 1.48 7.95 4.46
CA LEU A 151 1.23 6.97 3.39
C LEU A 151 -0.26 6.75 3.19
N PHE A 152 -1.01 6.66 4.28
CA PHE A 152 -2.46 6.49 4.19
C PHE A 152 -3.16 7.73 3.60
N LYS A 153 -2.76 8.94 4.01
CA LYS A 153 -3.26 10.18 3.39
C LYS A 153 -3.00 10.20 1.87
N ILE A 154 -1.85 9.69 1.43
CA ILE A 154 -1.51 9.57 0.00
C ILE A 154 -2.44 8.57 -0.68
N PHE A 155 -2.65 7.38 -0.10
CA PHE A 155 -3.56 6.37 -0.65
C PHE A 155 -4.99 6.89 -0.81
N LYS A 156 -5.49 7.68 0.15
CA LYS A 156 -6.82 8.28 0.08
C LYS A 156 -6.89 9.42 -0.92
N LYS A 157 -5.83 10.22 -1.05
CA LYS A 157 -5.80 11.38 -1.96
C LYS A 157 -5.70 10.97 -3.43
N HIS A 158 -4.93 9.93 -3.74
CA HIS A 158 -4.57 9.56 -5.11
C HIS A 158 -5.30 8.31 -5.64
N ASP A 159 -6.26 7.78 -4.88
CA ASP A 159 -7.03 6.56 -5.22
C ASP A 159 -6.17 5.46 -5.85
N LEU A 160 -5.31 4.87 -5.02
CA LEU A 160 -4.32 3.86 -5.45
C LEU A 160 -4.72 2.46 -4.98
N PRO A 161 -5.74 1.82 -5.59
CA PRO A 161 -6.32 0.57 -5.09
C PRO A 161 -5.30 -0.57 -5.07
N TYR A 162 -4.42 -0.63 -6.07
CA TYR A 162 -3.37 -1.64 -6.14
C TYR A 162 -2.38 -1.52 -4.96
N ALA A 163 -1.94 -0.30 -4.64
CA ALA A 163 -1.03 -0.06 -3.52
C ALA A 163 -1.70 -0.39 -2.18
N GLN A 164 -2.97 0.02 -2.01
CA GLN A 164 -3.76 -0.31 -0.83
C GLN A 164 -3.88 -1.83 -0.65
N HIS A 165 -4.29 -2.56 -1.68
CA HIS A 165 -4.42 -4.03 -1.65
C HIS A 165 -3.08 -4.71 -1.32
N ARG A 166 -1.98 -4.28 -1.95
CA ARG A 166 -0.65 -4.83 -1.65
C ARG A 166 -0.24 -4.58 -0.21
N THR A 167 -0.46 -3.38 0.32
CA THR A 167 -0.17 -3.04 1.72
C THR A 167 -1.02 -3.87 2.68
N LEU A 168 -2.32 -3.98 2.45
CA LEU A 168 -3.22 -4.80 3.25
C LEU A 168 -2.80 -6.27 3.26
N ASN A 169 -2.38 -6.83 2.12
CA ASN A 169 -1.87 -8.19 2.05
C ASN A 169 -0.59 -8.39 2.87
N ILE A 170 0.33 -7.42 2.87
CA ILE A 170 1.54 -7.49 3.68
C ILE A 170 1.19 -7.42 5.17
N LEU A 171 0.29 -6.50 5.55
CA LEU A 171 -0.18 -6.34 6.93
C LEU A 171 -0.90 -7.60 7.43
N SER A 172 -1.79 -8.18 6.61
CA SER A 172 -2.51 -9.41 6.92
C SER A 172 -1.57 -10.59 7.14
N LYS A 173 -0.53 -10.74 6.31
CA LYS A 173 0.49 -11.78 6.51
C LYS A 173 1.22 -11.59 7.84
N ASN A 174 1.67 -10.36 8.13
CA ASN A 174 2.32 -10.03 9.40
C ASN A 174 1.42 -10.25 10.62
N PHE A 175 0.12 -10.02 10.48
CA PHE A 175 -0.87 -10.26 11.53
C PHE A 175 -1.08 -11.75 11.84
N GLN A 176 -1.06 -12.58 10.81
CA GLN A 176 -1.31 -14.02 10.93
C GLN A 176 -0.10 -14.79 11.47
N HIS A 177 1.11 -14.29 11.25
CA HIS A 177 2.34 -14.91 11.74
C HIS A 177 2.31 -15.13 13.27
N SER A 178 2.72 -16.33 13.71
CA SER A 178 2.63 -16.74 15.12
C SER A 178 3.72 -16.15 16.01
N LYS A 179 4.83 -15.67 15.42
CA LYS A 179 6.00 -15.10 16.13
C LYS A 179 6.01 -13.57 16.17
N THR A 180 4.91 -12.93 15.82
CA THR A 180 4.82 -11.46 15.72
C THR A 180 4.84 -10.85 17.12
N SER A 181 5.65 -9.81 17.33
CA SER A 181 5.72 -9.12 18.61
C SER A 181 4.42 -8.34 18.89
N PRO A 182 4.03 -8.14 20.17
CA PRO A 182 2.86 -7.33 20.52
C PRO A 182 2.90 -5.91 19.93
N ALA A 183 4.08 -5.28 19.90
CA ALA A 183 4.25 -3.96 19.30
C ALA A 183 3.94 -3.95 17.79
N THR A 184 4.33 -4.99 17.05
CA THR A 184 3.99 -5.11 15.63
C THR A 184 2.49 -5.36 15.45
N LEU A 185 1.86 -6.14 16.33
CA LEU A 185 0.39 -6.33 16.29
C LEU A 185 -0.36 -5.01 16.55
N VAL A 186 0.07 -4.20 17.53
CA VAL A 186 -0.45 -2.85 17.77
C VAL A 186 -0.34 -2.01 16.50
N ALA A 187 0.83 -1.99 15.87
CA ALA A 187 1.06 -1.22 14.65
C ALA A 187 0.15 -1.68 13.49
N VAL A 188 -0.02 -2.99 13.31
CA VAL A 188 -0.90 -3.54 12.26
C VAL A 188 -2.36 -3.19 12.51
N ILE A 189 -2.84 -3.29 13.75
CA ILE A 189 -4.21 -2.93 14.13
C ILE A 189 -4.44 -1.43 13.94
N PHE A 190 -3.45 -0.61 14.31
CA PHE A 190 -3.49 0.83 14.02
C PHE A 190 -3.54 1.12 12.52
N CYS A 191 -2.84 0.34 11.69
CA CYS A 191 -2.95 0.46 10.24
C CYS A 191 -4.37 0.11 9.76
N PHE A 192 -4.96 -1.01 10.21
CA PHE A 192 -6.32 -1.39 9.83
C PHE A 192 -7.35 -0.32 10.22
N LYS A 193 -7.20 0.28 11.40
CA LYS A 193 -7.99 1.43 11.84
C LYS A 193 -7.93 2.58 10.83
N LEU A 194 -6.72 2.92 10.35
CA LEU A 194 -6.55 3.96 9.34
C LEU A 194 -7.23 3.62 8.02
N PHE A 195 -7.18 2.35 7.57
CA PHE A 195 -7.79 1.93 6.31
C PHE A 195 -9.32 2.04 6.28
N GLY A 196 -9.96 1.97 7.43
CA GLY A 196 -11.41 2.16 7.56
C GLY A 196 -12.09 0.99 8.27
N PRO A 197 -13.37 1.17 8.62
CA PRO A 197 -14.13 0.21 9.40
C PRO A 197 -14.33 -1.13 8.65
N GLU A 198 -14.45 -1.12 7.32
CA GLU A 198 -14.62 -2.34 6.50
C GLU A 198 -13.39 -3.25 6.61
N VAL A 199 -12.19 -2.67 6.64
CA VAL A 199 -10.94 -3.42 6.78
C VAL A 199 -10.82 -4.01 8.19
N VAL A 200 -11.23 -3.25 9.21
CA VAL A 200 -11.28 -3.75 10.59
C VAL A 200 -12.22 -4.96 10.68
N GLU A 201 -13.41 -4.89 10.10
CA GLU A 201 -14.35 -6.02 10.08
C GLU A 201 -13.76 -7.26 9.41
N ILE A 202 -13.22 -7.13 8.20
CA ILE A 202 -12.70 -8.26 7.43
C ILE A 202 -11.51 -8.92 8.13
N TYR A 203 -10.54 -8.13 8.61
CA TYR A 203 -9.26 -8.67 9.08
C TYR A 203 -9.15 -8.80 10.60
N LEU A 204 -9.76 -7.92 11.39
CA LEU A 204 -9.64 -7.97 12.85
C LEU A 204 -10.62 -9.00 13.45
N PHE A 205 -11.87 -9.05 12.98
CA PHE A 205 -12.91 -9.86 13.64
C PHE A 205 -12.61 -11.36 13.60
N GLN A 206 -12.06 -11.84 12.48
CA GLN A 206 -11.65 -13.24 12.30
C GLN A 206 -10.58 -13.69 13.31
N HIS A 207 -9.87 -12.75 13.94
CA HIS A 207 -8.73 -13.04 14.80
C HIS A 207 -8.93 -12.59 16.26
N LEU A 208 -10.09 -12.01 16.62
CA LEU A 208 -10.36 -11.53 17.98
C LEU A 208 -10.17 -12.60 19.05
N LYS A 209 -10.57 -13.85 18.79
CA LYS A 209 -10.38 -14.96 19.73
C LYS A 209 -8.90 -15.26 19.99
N LYS A 210 -8.11 -15.40 18.92
CA LYS A 210 -6.67 -15.63 18.99
C LYS A 210 -5.96 -14.50 19.74
N ILE A 211 -6.38 -13.26 19.53
CA ILE A 211 -5.80 -12.09 20.20
C ILE A 211 -6.19 -12.05 21.68
N LYS A 212 -7.44 -12.39 22.03
CA LYS A 212 -7.85 -12.51 23.44
C LYS A 212 -7.04 -13.59 24.16
N ASP A 213 -6.77 -14.71 23.50
CA ASP A 213 -5.92 -15.77 24.03
C ASP A 213 -4.47 -15.30 24.18
N LEU A 214 -3.95 -14.48 23.26
CA LEU A 214 -2.63 -13.87 23.39
C LEU A 214 -2.54 -12.87 24.54
N ILE A 215 -3.59 -12.09 24.78
CA ILE A 215 -3.66 -11.15 25.91
C ILE A 215 -3.82 -11.92 27.23
N GLY A 216 -4.66 -12.96 27.26
CA GLY A 216 -4.98 -13.74 28.46
C GLY A 216 -3.91 -14.76 28.87
N ASN A 217 -3.20 -15.36 27.91
CA ASN A 217 -2.10 -16.31 28.18
C ASN A 217 -0.76 -15.63 28.45
N TYR A 218 -0.68 -14.30 28.36
CA TYR A 218 0.55 -13.57 28.62
C TYR A 218 0.82 -13.50 30.12
N LYS A 219 1.45 -14.54 30.68
CA LYS A 219 2.10 -14.46 31.99
C LYS A 219 3.45 -13.77 31.83
N PRO A 220 3.63 -12.54 32.33
CA PRO A 220 4.95 -11.91 32.30
C PRO A 220 5.91 -12.80 33.13
N PRO A 221 7.13 -13.10 32.66
CA PRO A 221 8.09 -13.83 33.46
C PRO A 221 8.31 -13.08 34.77
N GLU A 222 8.19 -13.78 35.90
CA GLU A 222 8.11 -13.25 37.28
C GLU A 222 9.35 -12.44 37.76
N GLN A 223 10.31 -12.16 36.87
CA GLN A 223 11.55 -11.46 37.19
C GLN A 223 11.60 -9.99 36.72
N PHE A 224 10.52 -9.44 36.14
CA PHE A 224 10.51 -8.03 35.75
C PHE A 224 9.22 -7.32 36.21
N ILE A 225 9.30 -6.73 37.41
CA ILE A 225 8.20 -5.99 38.02
C ILE A 225 7.88 -4.70 37.25
N ASP A 226 8.83 -4.17 36.46
CA ASP A 226 8.61 -3.07 35.50
C ASP A 226 9.12 -3.43 34.10
N SER A 227 8.51 -4.44 33.47
CA SER A 227 8.88 -4.81 32.10
C SER A 227 8.15 -3.94 31.06
N PRO A 228 8.83 -3.37 30.05
CA PRO A 228 8.20 -2.68 28.91
C PRO A 228 7.14 -3.56 28.20
N ARG A 229 7.20 -4.87 28.38
CA ARG A 229 6.29 -5.83 27.75
C ARG A 229 4.89 -5.91 28.37
N LYS A 230 4.73 -5.62 29.67
CA LYS A 230 3.38 -5.49 30.29
C LYS A 230 2.63 -4.30 29.72
N HIS A 231 3.35 -3.20 29.51
CA HIS A 231 2.82 -2.00 28.90
C HIS A 231 2.42 -2.24 27.43
N ASP A 232 3.15 -3.07 26.69
CA ASP A 232 2.81 -3.43 25.31
C ASP A 232 1.51 -4.26 25.21
N THR A 233 1.22 -5.15 26.18
CA THR A 233 -0.04 -5.91 26.19
C THR A 233 -1.25 -5.05 26.53
N THR A 234 -1.09 -4.08 27.43
CA THR A 234 -2.16 -3.10 27.73
C THR A 234 -2.42 -2.21 26.51
N LYS A 235 -1.35 -1.71 25.88
CA LYS A 235 -1.44 -0.94 24.62
C LYS A 235 -2.08 -1.73 23.48
N LEU A 236 -1.87 -3.05 23.42
CA LEU A 236 -2.53 -3.92 22.46
C LEU A 236 -4.03 -4.01 22.72
N GLY A 237 -4.44 -4.20 23.98
CA GLY A 237 -5.84 -4.11 24.38
C GLY A 237 -6.45 -2.78 23.97
N ASP A 238 -5.83 -1.67 24.35
CA ASP A 238 -6.31 -0.32 24.06
C ASP A 238 -6.43 -0.07 22.55
N ALA A 239 -5.44 -0.48 21.75
CA ALA A 239 -5.47 -0.33 20.29
C ALA A 239 -6.61 -1.12 19.63
N ILE A 240 -6.90 -2.33 20.13
CA ILE A 240 -8.03 -3.14 19.66
C ILE A 240 -9.33 -2.44 20.02
N PHE A 241 -9.50 -2.04 21.28
CA PHE A 241 -10.71 -1.36 21.72
C PHE A 241 -10.95 -0.09 20.92
N GLU A 242 -9.92 0.71 20.66
CA GLU A 242 -9.99 1.91 19.84
C GLU A 242 -10.38 1.62 18.38
N ALA A 243 -9.85 0.56 17.77
CA ALA A 243 -10.19 0.17 16.40
C ALA A 243 -11.64 -0.35 16.30
N LEU A 244 -12.05 -1.19 17.25
CA LEU A 244 -13.43 -1.69 17.34
C LEU A 244 -14.42 -0.56 17.65
N PHE A 245 -14.01 0.41 18.46
CA PHE A 245 -14.85 1.55 18.80
C PHE A 245 -15.09 2.48 17.61
N GLU A 246 -14.08 2.70 16.76
CA GLU A 246 -14.25 3.45 15.52
C GLU A 246 -15.20 2.73 14.54
N TYR A 247 -15.12 1.39 14.46
CA TYR A 247 -16.11 0.60 13.72
C TYR A 247 -17.54 0.84 14.22
N ILE A 248 -17.73 0.94 15.54
CA ILE A 248 -19.06 1.15 16.14
C ILE A 248 -19.64 2.53 15.85
N LYS A 249 -18.78 3.54 15.70
CA LYS A 249 -19.17 4.88 15.28
C LYS A 249 -19.50 4.96 13.78
N SER A 250 -19.08 3.98 13.00
CA SER A 250 -19.36 3.92 11.57
C SER A 250 -20.84 3.62 11.29
N PRO A 251 -21.36 4.04 10.12
CA PRO A 251 -22.74 3.73 9.72
C PRO A 251 -22.96 2.24 9.40
N LEU A 252 -21.92 1.41 9.42
CA LEU A 252 -22.01 -0.02 9.12
C LEU A 252 -22.64 -0.83 10.26
N MET A 253 -22.68 -0.29 11.48
CA MET A 253 -23.31 -0.97 12.62
C MET A 253 -24.82 -0.72 12.62
N GLU A 254 -25.57 -1.76 12.26
CA GLU A 254 -27.04 -1.74 12.18
C GLU A 254 -27.68 -1.73 13.58
N GLU A 255 -27.12 -2.47 14.56
CA GLU A 255 -27.69 -2.58 15.90
C GLU A 255 -26.64 -2.41 17.02
N ARG A 256 -27.05 -1.81 18.14
CA ARG A 256 -26.20 -1.54 19.31
C ARG A 256 -26.69 -2.27 20.57
N THR A 257 -27.18 -3.49 20.41
CA THR A 257 -27.63 -4.35 21.51
C THR A 257 -26.47 -5.16 22.09
N LEU A 258 -26.60 -5.60 23.35
CA LEU A 258 -25.57 -6.41 24.02
C LEU A 258 -25.37 -7.76 23.32
N GLU A 259 -26.46 -8.39 22.90
CA GLU A 259 -26.46 -9.69 22.23
C GLU A 259 -25.76 -9.60 20.88
N TYR A 260 -26.04 -8.55 20.11
CA TYR A 260 -25.35 -8.27 18.85
C TYR A 260 -23.85 -7.99 19.06
N CYS A 261 -23.49 -7.19 20.06
CA CYS A 261 -22.08 -6.94 20.40
C CYS A 261 -21.34 -8.22 20.81
N LYS A 262 -22.00 -9.13 21.54
CA LYS A 262 -21.45 -10.45 21.89
C LYS A 262 -21.30 -11.35 20.67
N GLN A 263 -22.23 -11.29 19.73
CA GLN A 263 -22.19 -12.08 18.50
C GLN A 263 -21.04 -11.62 17.59
N ILE A 264 -20.88 -10.30 17.41
CA ILE A 264 -19.89 -9.74 16.48
C ILE A 264 -18.49 -9.67 17.09
N PHE A 265 -18.36 -9.06 18.27
CA PHE A 265 -17.05 -8.83 18.89
C PHE A 265 -16.60 -9.98 19.80
N GLY A 266 -17.43 -11.01 19.93
CA GLY A 266 -17.16 -12.22 20.69
C GLY A 266 -16.64 -11.91 22.11
N PRO A 267 -15.36 -12.21 22.39
CA PRO A 267 -14.78 -12.06 23.72
C PRO A 267 -14.68 -10.63 24.24
N PHE A 268 -14.80 -9.61 23.37
CA PHE A 268 -14.72 -8.19 23.72
C PHE A 268 -16.11 -7.52 23.78
N GLY A 269 -17.18 -8.24 23.42
CA GLY A 269 -18.52 -7.66 23.24
C GLY A 269 -19.11 -7.02 24.50
N GLU A 270 -18.86 -7.59 25.68
CA GLU A 270 -19.35 -7.02 26.94
C GLU A 270 -18.67 -5.70 27.30
N ASP A 271 -17.36 -5.62 27.14
CA ASP A 271 -16.56 -4.44 27.48
C ASP A 271 -16.83 -3.30 26.49
N ILE A 272 -16.97 -3.65 25.21
CA ILE A 272 -17.41 -2.74 24.16
C ILE A 272 -18.80 -2.19 24.47
N PHE A 273 -19.78 -3.03 24.80
CA PHE A 273 -21.13 -2.58 25.10
C PHE A 273 -21.20 -1.66 26.32
N LYS A 274 -20.42 -1.96 27.37
CA LYS A 274 -20.27 -1.07 28.53
C LYS A 274 -19.74 0.30 28.11
N ARG A 275 -18.77 0.35 27.20
CA ARG A 275 -18.19 1.60 26.68
C ARG A 275 -19.18 2.39 25.81
N ILE A 276 -19.97 1.71 24.97
CA ILE A 276 -21.05 2.34 24.21
C ILE A 276 -22.06 3.01 25.17
N LYS A 277 -22.47 2.29 26.23
CA LYS A 277 -23.39 2.82 27.24
C LYS A 277 -22.81 3.98 28.04
N SER A 278 -21.50 4.00 28.30
CA SER A 278 -20.86 5.14 28.97
C SER A 278 -20.80 6.37 28.06
N ASP A 279 -20.47 6.21 26.77
CA ASP A 279 -20.42 7.34 25.82
C ASP A 279 -21.82 7.90 25.51
N ALA A 280 -22.84 7.05 25.46
CA ALA A 280 -24.24 7.46 25.28
C ALA A 280 -24.81 8.25 26.47
N LYS A 281 -24.14 8.27 27.63
CA LYS A 281 -24.51 9.14 28.76
C LYS A 281 -23.90 10.55 28.66
N TYR A 282 -23.01 10.81 27.71
CA TYR A 282 -22.30 12.08 27.52
C TYR A 282 -22.65 12.81 26.21
N ASN A 283 -23.60 12.29 25.43
CA ASN A 283 -24.27 12.98 24.34
C ASN A 283 -25.76 13.17 24.69
#